data_AF-A0A7S0CUM6-F1
#
_entry.id   AF-A0A7S0CUM6-F1
#
_cell.length_a   1.000
_cell.length_b   1.000
_cell.length_c   1.000
_cell.angle_alpha   90.00
_cell.angle_beta   90.00
_cell.angle_gamma   90.00
#
_symmetry.space_group_name_H-M   'P 1'
#
loop_
_entity.id
_entity.type
_entity.pdbx_description
1 polymer ?
#
loop_
_entity_poly.entity_id
_entity_poly.type
_entity_poly.pdbx_seq_one_letter_code
_entity_poly.pdbx_strand_id
1 'polypeptide(L)'
;EHVSRDFCQVTTLITLLRGCLLPHEDEKAAKSPLSDAHYEKMFLYCVTWSLGGMLQASDRPKLSKKMQELSGAAAPTMDASETFFEYFVDDASKEWAHWESRVPEWSYPHEEEKPKFAQLIIPTLDSVRLEALLGAVTSVDEAALFVGGPGTAKTTAIKQFMSNFDGDEIGSKSITFSSLTTPMTFQLALEASVEKRQGKTYGPPGGKKMIVFVDDVSMPAMNEWGDQVTNE
;
A
#
# COMPACT_ATOMS: atom_id res chain seq x y z
N GLU A 1 21.47 -3.19 11.87
CA GLU A 1 20.69 -2.22 11.06
C GLU A 1 20.72 -2.50 9.56
N HIS A 2 21.87 -2.54 8.88
CA HIS A 2 21.94 -2.73 7.41
C HIS A 2 21.28 -4.03 6.89
N VAL A 3 21.49 -5.16 7.57
CA VAL A 3 20.90 -6.46 7.16
C VAL A 3 19.37 -6.44 7.21
N SER A 4 18.78 -5.71 8.16
CA SER A 4 17.32 -5.59 8.28
C SER A 4 16.73 -4.76 7.14
N ARG A 5 17.38 -3.64 6.78
CA ARG A 5 16.90 -2.77 5.70
C ARG A 5 16.90 -3.48 4.35
N ASP A 6 18.01 -4.10 3.99
CA ASP A 6 18.14 -4.75 2.68
C ASP A 6 17.17 -5.96 2.59
N PHE A 7 16.97 -6.68 3.70
CA PHE A 7 15.97 -7.74 3.79
C PHE A 7 14.54 -7.23 3.59
N CYS A 8 14.18 -6.12 4.25
CA CYS A 8 12.87 -5.49 4.06
C CYS A 8 12.67 -5.05 2.61
N GLN A 9 13.67 -4.44 1.98
CA GLN A 9 13.59 -4.02 0.57
C GLN A 9 13.38 -5.20 -0.37
N VAL A 10 14.11 -6.30 -0.19
CA VAL A 10 13.92 -7.52 -1.00
C VAL A 10 12.55 -8.14 -0.75
N THR A 11 12.09 -8.15 0.50
CA THR A 11 10.75 -8.66 0.85
C THR A 11 9.68 -7.82 0.16
N THR A 12 9.75 -6.49 0.24
CA THR A 12 8.84 -5.58 -0.45
C THR A 12 8.85 -5.79 -1.96
N LEU A 13 10.03 -5.97 -2.56
CA LEU A 13 10.15 -6.26 -4.00
C LEU A 13 9.39 -7.53 -4.38
N ILE A 14 9.60 -8.62 -3.62
CA ILE A 14 8.94 -9.91 -3.88
C ILE A 14 7.44 -9.80 -3.66
N THR A 15 6.99 -9.14 -2.60
CA THR A 15 5.56 -8.92 -2.32
C THR A 15 4.88 -8.14 -3.45
N LEU A 16 5.49 -7.03 -3.89
CA LEU A 16 4.95 -6.24 -5.01
C LEU A 16 4.93 -7.04 -6.31
N LEU A 17 5.99 -7.79 -6.61
CA LEU A 17 6.04 -8.66 -7.80
C LEU A 17 4.93 -9.71 -7.77
N ARG A 18 4.74 -10.39 -6.64
CA ARG A 18 3.65 -11.36 -6.48
C ARG A 18 2.29 -10.69 -6.69
N GLY A 19 2.06 -9.52 -6.10
CA GLY A 19 0.81 -8.77 -6.25
C GLY A 19 0.54 -8.37 -7.70
N CYS A 20 1.57 -7.90 -8.42
CA CYS A 20 1.44 -7.53 -9.83
C CYS A 20 1.27 -8.75 -10.75
N LEU A 21 1.85 -9.91 -10.42
CA LEU A 21 1.79 -11.12 -11.24
C LEU A 21 0.54 -11.98 -10.97
N LEU A 22 -0.06 -11.88 -9.79
CA LEU A 22 -1.23 -12.68 -9.40
C LEU A 22 -2.39 -12.61 -10.41
N PRO A 23 -2.77 -11.46 -10.98
CA PRO A 23 -3.80 -11.39 -12.03
C PRO A 23 -3.46 -12.14 -13.32
N HIS A 24 -2.19 -12.53 -13.50
CA HIS A 24 -1.67 -13.21 -14.68
C HIS A 24 -1.38 -14.71 -14.44
N GLU A 25 -1.55 -15.22 -13.22
CA GLU A 25 -1.37 -16.65 -12.93
C GLU A 25 -2.53 -17.52 -13.44
N ASP A 26 -3.75 -16.99 -13.49
CA ASP A 26 -4.91 -17.75 -13.93
C ASP A 26 -5.03 -17.74 -15.46
N GLU A 27 -4.66 -18.84 -16.11
CA GLU A 27 -4.69 -19.02 -17.58
C GLU A 27 -6.08 -18.76 -18.20
N LYS A 28 -7.18 -18.83 -17.41
CA LYS A 28 -8.53 -18.51 -17.90
C LYS A 28 -8.84 -17.01 -17.88
N ALA A 29 -8.15 -16.23 -17.04
CA ALA A 29 -8.29 -14.78 -16.94
C ALA A 29 -7.17 -14.02 -17.71
N ALA A 30 -6.01 -14.64 -17.86
CA ALA A 30 -4.87 -14.10 -18.60
C ALA A 30 -5.19 -14.08 -20.12
N LYS A 31 -5.54 -12.89 -20.62
CA LYS A 31 -5.87 -12.67 -22.05
C LYS A 31 -4.71 -12.95 -23.01
N SER A 32 -3.47 -13.07 -22.51
CA SER A 32 -2.28 -13.48 -23.25
C SER A 32 -1.10 -13.75 -22.30
N PRO A 33 -0.13 -14.59 -22.69
CA PRO A 33 1.11 -14.72 -21.92
C PRO A 33 1.85 -13.38 -21.87
N LEU A 34 2.49 -13.10 -20.74
CA LEU A 34 3.32 -11.91 -20.57
C LEU A 34 4.61 -12.06 -21.40
N SER A 35 5.00 -10.99 -22.08
CA SER A 35 6.28 -10.93 -22.80
C SER A 35 7.44 -10.60 -21.87
N ASP A 36 8.66 -10.97 -22.24
CA ASP A 36 9.89 -10.63 -21.50
C ASP A 36 9.99 -9.12 -21.22
N ALA A 37 9.63 -8.30 -22.20
CA ALA A 37 9.61 -6.84 -22.05
C ALA A 37 8.60 -6.36 -21.01
N HIS A 38 7.45 -7.02 -20.88
CA HIS A 38 6.47 -6.66 -19.87
C HIS A 38 6.92 -7.07 -18.46
N TYR A 39 7.50 -8.27 -18.32
CA TYR A 39 8.13 -8.69 -17.06
C TYR A 39 9.21 -7.71 -16.61
N GLU A 40 10.05 -7.23 -17.54
CA GLU A 40 11.09 -6.26 -17.25
C GLU A 40 10.52 -4.95 -16.73
N LYS A 41 9.46 -4.41 -17.37
CA LYS A 41 8.78 -3.19 -16.89
C LYS A 41 8.18 -3.36 -15.50
N MET A 42 7.48 -4.47 -15.27
CA MET A 42 6.88 -4.79 -13.95
C MET A 42 7.97 -4.90 -12.88
N PHE A 43 9.08 -5.56 -13.20
CA PHE A 43 10.22 -5.67 -12.32
C PHE A 43 10.80 -4.30 -11.96
N LEU A 44 11.02 -3.43 -12.96
CA LEU A 44 11.49 -2.06 -12.73
C LEU A 44 10.53 -1.28 -11.84
N TYR A 45 9.22 -1.36 -12.07
CA TYR A 45 8.21 -0.73 -11.23
C TYR A 45 8.31 -1.20 -9.77
N CYS A 46 8.38 -2.51 -9.52
CA CYS A 46 8.50 -3.05 -8.17
C CYS A 46 9.85 -2.66 -7.52
N VAL A 47 10.94 -2.59 -8.28
CA VAL A 47 12.26 -2.11 -7.80
C VAL A 47 12.19 -0.63 -7.40
N THR A 48 11.52 0.22 -8.18
CA THR A 48 11.33 1.63 -7.85
C THR A 48 10.69 1.80 -6.48
N TRP A 49 9.60 1.08 -6.20
CA TRP A 49 8.87 1.23 -4.94
C TRP A 49 9.53 0.52 -3.76
N SER A 50 10.18 -0.63 -3.98
CA SER A 50 10.88 -1.35 -2.90
C SER A 50 12.14 -0.64 -2.43
N LEU A 51 12.97 -0.13 -3.34
CA LEU A 51 14.18 0.62 -2.98
C LEU A 51 13.87 2.08 -2.63
N GLY A 52 12.87 2.63 -3.31
CA GLY A 52 12.54 4.05 -3.29
C GLY A 52 11.49 4.47 -2.26
N GLY A 53 10.73 3.53 -1.69
CA GLY A 53 9.63 3.82 -0.77
C GLY A 53 10.06 4.61 0.47
N MET A 54 11.29 4.37 0.97
CA MET A 54 11.87 5.06 2.13
C MET A 54 12.73 6.28 1.76
N LEU A 55 12.90 6.57 0.47
CA LEU A 55 13.71 7.71 0.03
C LEU A 55 12.97 9.03 0.20
N GLN A 56 13.71 10.04 0.63
CA GLN A 56 13.24 11.42 0.60
C GLN A 56 13.08 11.90 -0.85
N ALA A 57 12.21 12.89 -1.05
CA ALA A 57 11.92 13.44 -2.38
C ALA A 57 13.19 13.92 -3.12
N SER A 58 14.19 14.43 -2.39
CA SER A 58 15.49 14.87 -2.94
C SER A 58 16.37 13.73 -3.45
N ASP A 59 16.16 12.50 -2.98
CA ASP A 59 16.97 11.33 -3.34
C ASP A 59 16.32 10.47 -4.44
N ARG A 60 15.01 10.60 -4.66
CA ARG A 60 14.30 9.91 -5.75
C ARG A 60 14.88 10.18 -7.14
N PRO A 61 15.28 11.40 -7.52
CA PRO A 61 15.92 11.65 -8.82
C PRO A 61 17.25 10.90 -8.99
N LYS A 62 18.02 10.70 -7.91
CA LYS A 62 19.29 9.98 -7.95
C LYS A 62 19.07 8.50 -8.25
N LEU A 63 18.07 7.88 -7.58
CA LEU A 63 17.66 6.51 -7.85
C LEU A 63 17.13 6.39 -9.29
N SER A 64 16.24 7.28 -9.69
CA SER A 64 15.62 7.31 -11.03
C SER A 64 16.67 7.34 -12.13
N LYS A 65 17.66 8.24 -12.02
CA LYS A 65 18.78 8.32 -12.95
C LYS A 65 19.53 6.99 -13.04
N LYS A 66 19.81 6.35 -11.90
CA LYS A 66 20.52 5.07 -11.90
C LYS A 66 19.69 3.94 -12.51
N MET A 67 18.38 3.92 -12.27
CA MET A 67 17.47 2.97 -12.90
C MET A 67 17.43 3.17 -14.42
N GLN A 68 17.41 4.41 -14.91
CA GLN A 68 17.43 4.72 -16.33
C GLN A 68 18.71 4.22 -17.02
N GLU A 69 19.87 4.39 -16.37
CA GLU A 69 21.15 3.86 -16.87
C GLU A 69 21.17 2.32 -16.97
N LEU A 70 20.46 1.62 -16.08
CA LEU A 70 20.45 0.15 -16.01
C LEU A 70 19.39 -0.49 -16.90
N SER A 71 18.26 0.19 -17.13
CA SER A 71 17.08 -0.36 -17.82
C SER A 71 17.07 -0.13 -19.33
N GLY A 72 17.89 0.80 -19.85
CA GLY A 72 17.99 1.04 -21.29
C GLY A 72 16.63 1.30 -21.94
N ALA A 73 16.23 0.44 -22.88
CA ALA A 73 14.97 0.58 -23.63
C ALA A 73 13.70 0.19 -22.84
N ALA A 74 13.84 -0.47 -21.69
CA ALA A 74 12.70 -0.83 -20.84
C ALA A 74 12.23 0.32 -19.93
N ALA A 75 12.99 1.41 -19.84
CA ALA A 75 12.62 2.61 -19.10
C ALA A 75 11.38 3.30 -19.70
N PRO A 76 10.53 3.96 -18.89
CA PRO A 76 9.51 4.85 -19.41
C PRO A 76 10.15 6.03 -20.16
N THR A 77 9.43 6.55 -21.15
CA THR A 77 9.74 7.86 -21.73
C THR A 77 9.32 8.92 -20.73
N MET A 78 10.31 9.61 -20.15
CA MET A 78 10.14 10.60 -19.08
C MET A 78 10.58 11.99 -19.51
N ASP A 79 9.89 13.02 -19.03
CA ASP A 79 10.38 14.39 -19.11
C ASP A 79 11.57 14.60 -18.17
N ALA A 80 12.37 15.65 -18.43
CA ALA A 80 13.60 15.91 -17.69
C ALA A 80 13.42 16.14 -16.18
N SER A 81 12.21 16.52 -15.75
CA SER A 81 11.85 16.75 -14.34
C SER A 81 11.23 15.54 -13.65
N GLU A 82 10.89 14.49 -14.39
CA GLU A 82 10.14 13.35 -13.88
C GLU A 82 11.04 12.20 -13.45
N THR A 83 10.47 11.29 -12.68
CA THR A 83 11.14 10.10 -12.20
C THR A 83 10.31 8.84 -12.45
N PHE A 84 10.90 7.65 -12.23
CA PHE A 84 10.13 6.39 -12.32
C PHE A 84 8.87 6.37 -11.42
N PHE A 85 8.79 7.19 -10.37
CA PHE A 85 7.63 7.26 -9.48
C PHE A 85 6.41 7.92 -10.12
N GLU A 86 6.59 8.62 -11.24
CA GLU A 86 5.54 9.24 -12.04
C GLU A 86 4.81 8.24 -12.95
N TYR A 87 5.33 7.01 -13.06
CA TYR A 87 4.83 6.01 -13.97
C TYR A 87 4.39 4.73 -13.27
N PHE A 88 3.49 4.01 -13.93
CA PHE A 88 3.10 2.64 -13.61
C PHE A 88 3.02 1.81 -14.88
N VAL A 89 3.04 0.48 -14.72
CA VAL A 89 2.86 -0.44 -15.84
C VAL A 89 1.38 -0.75 -15.95
N ASP A 90 0.77 -0.40 -17.08
CA ASP A 90 -0.64 -0.64 -17.31
C ASP A 90 -0.88 -2.05 -17.86
N ASP A 91 -1.75 -2.81 -17.19
CA ASP A 91 -1.98 -4.21 -17.54
C ASP A 91 -2.74 -4.39 -18.86
N ALA A 92 -3.50 -3.39 -19.30
CA ALA A 92 -4.28 -3.47 -20.53
C ALA A 92 -3.41 -3.18 -21.76
N SER A 93 -2.65 -2.09 -21.71
CA SER A 93 -1.74 -1.69 -22.80
C SER A 93 -0.39 -2.40 -22.76
N LYS A 94 -0.01 -2.99 -21.62
CA LYS A 94 1.30 -3.61 -21.38
C LYS A 94 2.48 -2.62 -21.46
N GLU A 95 2.17 -1.33 -21.39
CA GLU A 95 3.09 -0.21 -21.52
C GLU A 95 3.13 0.65 -20.26
N TRP A 96 4.13 1.54 -20.19
CA TRP A 96 4.19 2.56 -19.15
C TRP A 96 3.10 3.61 -19.36
N ALA A 97 2.45 4.00 -18.27
CA ALA A 97 1.47 5.07 -18.24
C ALA A 97 1.77 6.04 -17.08
N HIS A 98 1.42 7.31 -17.28
CA HIS A 98 1.62 8.34 -16.26
C HIS A 98 0.53 8.27 -15.20
N TRP A 99 0.88 8.41 -13.92
CA TRP A 99 -0.09 8.32 -12.81
C TRP A 99 -1.20 9.37 -12.87
N GLU A 100 -0.98 10.53 -13.49
CA GLU A 100 -2.05 11.53 -13.69
C GLU A 100 -3.23 10.97 -14.48
N SER A 101 -2.99 10.02 -15.39
CA SER A 101 -4.07 9.37 -16.15
C SER A 101 -5.01 8.52 -15.28
N ARG A 102 -4.60 8.18 -14.05
CA ARG A 102 -5.40 7.45 -13.06
C ARG A 102 -5.97 8.32 -11.94
N VAL A 103 -5.67 9.63 -11.94
CA VAL A 103 -6.29 10.54 -10.97
C VAL A 103 -7.71 10.86 -11.47
N PRO A 104 -8.77 10.42 -10.74
CA PRO A 104 -10.13 10.71 -11.17
C PRO A 104 -10.42 12.22 -11.05
N GLU A 105 -11.19 12.75 -11.99
CA GLU A 105 -11.72 14.10 -11.87
C GLU A 105 -12.63 14.18 -10.65
N TRP A 106 -12.33 15.11 -9.74
CA TRP A 106 -13.12 15.33 -8.55
C TRP A 106 -14.10 16.48 -8.78
N SER A 107 -15.39 16.21 -8.55
CA SER A 107 -16.45 17.22 -8.55
C SER A 107 -17.04 17.38 -7.16
N TYR A 108 -17.28 18.61 -6.74
CA TYR A 108 -17.98 18.87 -5.49
C TYR A 108 -19.41 18.30 -5.56
N PRO A 109 -19.89 17.57 -4.53
CA PRO A 109 -21.23 16.99 -4.52
C PRO A 109 -22.27 18.10 -4.32
N HIS A 110 -22.66 18.74 -5.42
CA HIS A 110 -23.67 19.81 -5.44
C HIS A 110 -25.10 19.30 -5.18
N GLU A 111 -25.32 17.99 -5.26
CA GLU A 111 -26.61 17.34 -5.04
C GLU A 111 -26.98 17.25 -3.55
N GLU A 112 -25.99 17.35 -2.65
CA GLU A 112 -26.22 17.39 -1.22
C GLU A 112 -26.41 18.84 -0.75
N GLU A 113 -27.50 19.14 -0.04
CA GLU A 113 -27.78 20.50 0.47
C GLU A 113 -26.72 20.96 1.50
N LYS A 114 -26.09 20.00 2.21
CA LYS A 114 -25.03 20.22 3.20
C LYS A 114 -24.05 19.04 3.23
N PRO A 115 -23.15 18.93 2.25
CA PRO A 115 -22.16 17.87 2.26
C PRO A 115 -21.26 18.05 3.48
N LYS A 116 -20.92 16.93 4.11
CA LYS A 116 -20.04 16.93 5.28
C LYS A 116 -18.62 17.22 4.81
N PHE A 117 -18.24 18.49 4.78
CA PHE A 117 -16.91 18.95 4.36
C PHE A 117 -15.76 18.15 4.99
N ALA A 118 -15.88 17.77 6.26
CA ALA A 118 -14.87 16.99 6.97
C ALA A 118 -14.70 15.54 6.46
N GLN A 119 -15.62 15.05 5.61
CA GLN A 119 -15.62 13.71 5.02
C GLN A 119 -15.34 13.74 3.51
N LEU A 120 -15.19 14.92 2.90
CA LEU A 120 -14.83 15.03 1.49
C LEU A 120 -13.37 14.63 1.32
N ILE A 121 -13.13 13.58 0.55
CA ILE A 121 -11.79 13.14 0.19
C ILE A 121 -11.56 13.50 -1.28
N ILE A 122 -10.54 14.30 -1.52
CA ILE A 122 -10.11 14.68 -2.87
C ILE A 122 -9.01 13.70 -3.26
N PRO A 123 -9.22 12.87 -4.30
CA PRO A 123 -8.19 12.01 -4.83
C PRO A 123 -7.00 12.84 -5.30
N THR A 124 -5.82 12.53 -4.80
CA THR A 124 -4.56 13.14 -5.22
C THR A 124 -3.68 12.09 -5.88
N LEU A 125 -2.65 12.56 -6.59
CA LEU A 125 -1.65 11.68 -7.18
C LEU A 125 -1.04 10.71 -6.14
N ASP A 126 -0.75 11.21 -4.95
CA ASP A 126 -0.18 10.41 -3.86
C ASP A 126 -1.18 9.41 -3.28
N SER A 127 -2.47 9.75 -3.17
CA SER A 127 -3.48 8.81 -2.68
C SER A 127 -3.70 7.67 -3.67
N VAL A 128 -3.72 7.96 -4.98
CA VAL A 128 -3.87 6.94 -6.03
C VAL A 128 -2.67 5.98 -6.06
N ARG A 129 -1.44 6.51 -5.96
CA ARG A 129 -0.22 5.69 -5.86
C ARG A 129 -0.23 4.80 -4.62
N LEU A 130 -0.60 5.38 -3.47
CA LEU A 130 -0.71 4.66 -2.21
C LEU A 130 -1.74 3.53 -2.29
N GLU A 131 -2.91 3.82 -2.85
CA GLU A 131 -3.98 2.84 -3.05
C GLU A 131 -3.53 1.67 -3.94
N ALA A 132 -2.80 1.94 -5.02
CA ALA A 132 -2.28 0.90 -5.89
C ALA A 132 -1.26 -0.01 -5.18
N LEU A 133 -0.36 0.56 -4.38
CA LEU A 133 0.60 -0.22 -3.59
C LEU A 133 -0.09 -1.05 -2.51
N LEU A 134 -1.08 -0.47 -1.83
CA LEU A 134 -1.93 -1.19 -0.87
C LEU A 134 -2.66 -2.34 -1.54
N GLY A 135 -3.24 -2.11 -2.71
CA GLY A 135 -3.90 -3.14 -3.53
C GLY A 135 -2.95 -4.29 -3.87
N ALA A 136 -1.74 -3.99 -4.36
CA ALA A 136 -0.75 -5.01 -4.66
C ALA A 136 -0.36 -5.84 -3.43
N VAL A 137 -0.08 -5.20 -2.30
CA VAL A 137 0.32 -5.90 -1.06
C VAL A 137 -0.83 -6.74 -0.48
N THR A 138 -2.03 -6.18 -0.40
CA THR A 138 -3.20 -6.88 0.16
C THR A 138 -3.72 -8.00 -0.73
N SER A 139 -3.51 -7.92 -2.05
CA SER A 139 -3.91 -8.99 -2.98
C SER A 139 -3.22 -10.33 -2.70
N VAL A 140 -2.03 -10.29 -2.07
CA VAL A 140 -1.24 -11.47 -1.69
C VAL A 140 -1.29 -11.76 -0.19
N ASP A 141 -2.27 -11.18 0.51
CA ASP A 141 -2.50 -11.33 1.95
C ASP A 141 -1.30 -10.94 2.84
N GLU A 142 -0.48 -9.97 2.38
CA GLU A 142 0.66 -9.44 3.12
C GLU A 142 0.34 -8.08 3.77
N ALA A 143 1.18 -7.66 4.73
CA ALA A 143 1.05 -6.36 5.41
C ALA A 143 2.10 -5.35 4.92
N ALA A 144 1.78 -4.06 5.00
CA ALA A 144 2.70 -2.96 4.73
C ALA A 144 2.64 -1.88 5.81
N LEU A 145 3.78 -1.23 6.05
CA LEU A 145 3.90 -0.08 6.95
C LEU A 145 4.06 1.20 6.12
N PHE A 146 3.18 2.17 6.36
CA PHE A 146 3.23 3.47 5.70
C PHE A 146 3.72 4.54 6.67
N VAL A 147 4.84 5.16 6.32
CA VAL A 147 5.49 6.19 7.14
C VAL A 147 5.40 7.53 6.41
N GLY A 148 5.14 8.59 7.16
CA GLY A 148 5.14 9.96 6.65
C GLY A 148 4.81 10.95 7.75
N GLY A 149 5.07 12.24 7.52
CA GLY A 149 4.79 13.29 8.51
C GLY A 149 3.33 13.36 8.94
N PRO A 150 3.03 13.96 10.10
CA PRO A 150 1.65 14.22 10.51
C PRO A 150 0.94 15.10 9.46
N GLY A 151 -0.37 14.87 9.26
CA GLY A 151 -1.17 15.66 8.32
C GLY A 151 -1.03 15.29 6.84
N THR A 152 -0.25 14.26 6.47
CA THR A 152 -0.07 13.85 5.06
C THR A 152 -1.18 12.92 4.53
N ALA A 153 -2.41 13.05 5.03
CA ALA A 153 -3.61 12.29 4.60
C ALA A 153 -3.52 10.75 4.60
N LYS A 154 -2.48 10.12 5.17
CA LYS A 154 -2.27 8.65 5.20
C LYS A 154 -3.47 7.91 5.78
N THR A 155 -3.92 8.32 6.97
CA THR A 155 -5.08 7.75 7.66
C THR A 155 -6.33 7.78 6.80
N THR A 156 -6.58 8.91 6.13
CA THR A 156 -7.75 9.09 5.27
C THR A 156 -7.67 8.20 4.04
N ALA A 157 -6.52 8.14 3.38
CA ALA A 157 -6.31 7.32 2.19
C ALA A 157 -6.43 5.81 2.49
N ILE A 158 -5.86 5.33 3.60
CA ILE A 158 -5.98 3.91 3.99
C ILE A 158 -7.43 3.57 4.34
N LYS A 159 -8.13 4.44 5.08
CA LYS A 159 -9.56 4.23 5.40
C LYS A 159 -10.43 4.23 4.14
N GLN A 160 -10.13 5.07 3.16
CA GLN A 160 -10.81 5.08 1.87
C GLN A 160 -10.57 3.77 1.12
N PHE A 161 -9.31 3.33 1.02
CA PHE A 161 -8.99 2.03 0.42
C PHE A 161 -9.75 0.88 1.11
N MET A 162 -9.80 0.87 2.45
CA MET A 162 -10.56 -0.13 3.20
C MET A 162 -12.07 -0.07 2.95
N SER A 163 -12.61 1.10 2.60
CA SER A 163 -14.05 1.27 2.31
C SER A 163 -14.46 0.73 0.94
N ASN A 164 -13.49 0.44 0.06
CA ASN A 164 -13.75 -0.14 -1.26
C ASN A 164 -14.04 -1.65 -1.21
N PHE A 165 -13.77 -2.31 -0.08
CA PHE A 165 -14.05 -3.74 0.08
C PHE A 165 -15.52 -3.98 0.45
N ASP A 166 -16.07 -5.07 -0.08
CA ASP A 166 -17.38 -5.55 0.35
C ASP A 166 -17.28 -6.09 1.79
N GLY A 167 -18.00 -5.47 2.73
CA GLY A 167 -18.07 -5.90 4.12
C GLY A 167 -18.68 -7.30 4.30
N ASP A 168 -19.38 -7.81 3.28
CA ASP A 168 -19.87 -9.17 3.24
C ASP A 168 -18.79 -10.21 2.90
N GLU A 169 -17.70 -9.81 2.26
CA GLU A 169 -16.58 -10.69 1.92
C GLU A 169 -15.36 -10.46 2.83
N ILE A 170 -15.06 -9.20 3.13
CA ILE A 170 -13.87 -8.76 3.85
C ILE A 170 -14.28 -7.79 4.95
N GLY A 171 -14.12 -8.22 6.20
CA GLY A 171 -14.28 -7.35 7.36
C GLY A 171 -13.17 -6.30 7.44
N SER A 172 -13.44 -5.17 8.09
CA SER A 172 -12.43 -4.12 8.27
C SER A 172 -12.43 -3.60 9.70
N LYS A 173 -11.23 -3.37 10.26
CA LYS A 173 -11.06 -2.87 11.62
C LYS A 173 -9.96 -1.82 11.66
N SER A 174 -10.30 -0.61 12.09
CA SER A 174 -9.30 0.43 12.37
C SER A 174 -9.07 0.56 13.86
N ILE A 175 -7.80 0.62 14.27
CA ILE A 175 -7.36 0.85 15.64
C ILE A 175 -6.33 1.97 15.61
N THR A 176 -6.53 3.03 16.39
CA THR A 176 -5.55 4.12 16.50
C THR A 176 -4.80 3.99 17.82
N PHE A 177 -3.48 3.94 17.75
CA PHE A 177 -2.64 3.88 18.93
C PHE A 177 -2.50 5.27 19.57
N SER A 178 -2.27 5.24 20.87
CA SER A 178 -2.04 6.41 21.71
C SER A 178 -0.99 6.05 22.75
N SER A 179 -0.53 7.05 23.50
CA SER A 179 0.39 6.83 24.63
C SER A 179 -0.18 5.94 25.73
N LEU A 180 -1.51 5.74 25.77
CA LEU A 180 -2.19 4.90 26.74
C LEU A 180 -2.51 3.50 26.19
N THR A 181 -2.21 3.22 24.92
CA THR A 181 -2.47 1.90 24.33
C THR A 181 -1.47 0.90 24.86
N THR A 182 -1.98 -0.10 25.59
CA THR A 182 -1.23 -1.24 26.15
C THR A 182 -1.44 -2.50 25.31
N PRO A 183 -0.58 -3.53 25.43
CA PRO A 183 -0.77 -4.81 24.75
C PRO A 183 -2.17 -5.41 25.02
N MET A 184 -2.62 -5.36 26.28
CA MET A 184 -3.93 -5.86 26.68
C MET A 184 -5.07 -5.12 25.98
N THR A 185 -5.00 -3.78 25.92
CA THR A 185 -6.06 -3.00 25.26
C THR A 185 -6.11 -3.25 23.75
N PHE A 186 -4.95 -3.42 23.11
CA PHE A 186 -4.88 -3.76 21.69
C PHE A 186 -5.45 -5.15 21.42
N GLN A 187 -5.06 -6.15 22.22
CA GLN A 187 -5.58 -7.51 22.13
C GLN A 187 -7.11 -7.53 22.28
N LEU A 188 -7.66 -6.89 23.32
CA LEU A 188 -9.11 -6.81 23.53
C LEU A 188 -9.84 -6.12 22.36
N ALA A 189 -9.24 -5.08 21.78
CA ALA A 189 -9.82 -4.37 20.64
C ALA A 189 -9.90 -5.23 19.37
N LEU A 190 -8.92 -6.12 19.16
CA LEU A 190 -8.91 -7.11 18.08
C LEU A 190 -9.88 -8.27 18.37
N GLU A 191 -9.83 -8.82 19.58
CA GLU A 191 -10.71 -9.92 20.01
C GLU A 191 -12.18 -9.55 19.94
N ALA A 192 -12.54 -8.28 20.11
CA ALA A 192 -13.89 -7.77 19.91
C ALA A 192 -14.39 -7.87 18.45
N SER A 193 -13.52 -8.18 17.50
CA SER A 193 -13.83 -8.24 16.06
C SER A 193 -13.58 -9.62 15.45
N VAL A 194 -13.16 -10.60 16.25
CA VAL A 194 -12.93 -11.99 15.82
C VAL A 194 -13.67 -12.97 16.73
N GLU A 195 -13.98 -14.14 16.20
CA GLU A 195 -14.51 -15.25 16.98
C GLU A 195 -13.45 -16.34 17.15
N LYS A 196 -13.52 -17.03 18.29
CA LYS A 196 -12.68 -18.19 18.52
C LYS A 196 -13.20 -19.34 17.65
N ARG A 197 -12.33 -19.89 16.80
CA ARG A 197 -12.61 -21.06 15.98
C ARG A 197 -12.22 -22.32 16.75
N GLN A 198 -11.15 -23.00 16.33
CA GLN A 198 -10.65 -24.21 16.97
C GLN A 198 -9.34 -23.94 17.73
N GLY A 199 -9.21 -24.51 18.93
CA GLY A 199 -7.96 -24.44 19.70
C GLY A 199 -7.57 -22.99 20.05
N LYS A 200 -6.46 -22.53 19.49
CA LYS A 200 -5.92 -21.16 19.64
C LYS A 200 -6.12 -20.30 18.37
N THR A 201 -6.95 -20.75 17.44
CA THR A 201 -7.22 -20.05 16.19
C THR A 201 -8.40 -19.09 16.36
N TYR A 202 -8.19 -17.84 15.95
CA TYR A 202 -9.20 -16.80 15.90
C TYR A 202 -9.38 -16.38 14.45
N GLY A 203 -10.58 -15.95 14.10
CA GLY A 203 -10.80 -15.36 12.79
C GLY A 203 -12.07 -14.54 12.74
N PRO A 204 -12.25 -13.74 11.69
CA PRO A 204 -13.46 -12.95 11.51
C PRO A 204 -14.72 -13.84 11.51
N PRO A 205 -15.86 -13.31 12.00
CA PRO A 205 -17.13 -14.00 11.97
C PRO A 205 -17.52 -14.47 10.57
N GLY A 206 -18.11 -15.65 10.49
CA GLY A 206 -18.64 -16.18 9.22
C GLY A 206 -17.57 -16.64 8.23
N GLY A 207 -16.34 -16.86 8.69
CA GLY A 207 -15.26 -17.38 7.85
C GLY A 207 -14.60 -16.35 6.92
N LYS A 208 -15.02 -15.08 6.98
CA LYS A 208 -14.53 -13.98 6.14
C LYS A 208 -13.03 -13.69 6.36
N LYS A 209 -12.42 -12.98 5.41
CA LYS A 209 -11.12 -12.31 5.61
C LYS A 209 -11.35 -11.00 6.38
N MET A 210 -10.31 -10.44 6.99
CA MET A 210 -10.39 -9.11 7.62
C MET A 210 -9.09 -8.33 7.43
N ILE A 211 -9.24 -7.05 7.09
CA ILE A 211 -8.15 -6.08 7.07
C ILE A 211 -8.13 -5.31 8.38
N VAL A 212 -6.99 -5.34 9.07
CA VAL A 212 -6.75 -4.55 10.27
C VAL A 212 -5.82 -3.40 9.91
N PHE A 213 -6.28 -2.17 10.13
CA PHE A 213 -5.45 -0.98 10.03
C PHE A 213 -5.11 -0.48 11.43
N VAL A 214 -3.81 -0.38 11.72
CA VAL A 214 -3.29 0.24 12.94
C VAL A 214 -2.71 1.60 12.58
N ASP A 215 -3.31 2.65 13.10
CA ASP A 215 -2.85 4.02 12.94
C ASP A 215 -1.91 4.41 14.10
N ASP A 216 -0.98 5.32 13.84
CA ASP A 216 -0.07 5.87 14.85
C ASP A 216 0.74 4.81 15.65
N VAL A 217 1.25 3.79 14.96
CA VAL A 217 2.01 2.65 15.56
C VAL A 217 3.17 3.08 16.46
N SER A 218 3.75 4.26 16.23
CA SER A 218 4.85 4.81 17.03
C SER A 218 4.41 5.51 18.31
N MET A 219 3.12 5.63 18.61
CA MET A 219 2.60 6.37 19.77
C MET A 219 2.59 5.64 21.13
N PRO A 220 2.52 4.30 21.25
CA PRO A 220 2.54 3.62 22.54
C PRO A 220 3.77 3.99 23.39
N ALA A 221 3.61 3.98 24.71
CA ALA A 221 4.70 4.31 25.63
C ALA A 221 5.87 3.32 25.50
N MET A 222 7.09 3.86 25.47
CA MET A 222 8.32 3.06 25.56
C MET A 222 8.59 2.69 27.03
N ASN A 223 9.06 1.46 27.24
CA ASN A 223 9.53 1.01 28.55
C ASN A 223 10.93 1.60 28.86
N GLU A 224 11.48 1.28 30.04
CA GLU A 224 12.82 1.74 30.47
C GLU A 224 13.97 1.22 29.60
N TRP A 225 13.72 0.16 28.81
CA TRP A 225 14.69 -0.46 27.89
C TRP A 225 14.60 0.10 26.46
N GLY A 226 13.63 0.98 26.18
CA GLY A 226 13.43 1.60 24.87
C GLY A 226 12.47 0.84 23.95
N ASP A 227 11.80 -0.20 24.43
CA ASP A 227 10.88 -1.00 23.63
C ASP A 227 9.44 -0.48 23.74
N GLN A 228 8.70 -0.55 22.63
CA GLN A 228 7.25 -0.37 22.63
C GLN A 228 6.59 -1.74 22.78
N VAL A 229 6.38 -2.20 24.01
CA VAL A 229 5.84 -3.54 24.31
C VAL A 229 4.50 -3.82 23.59
N THR A 230 3.72 -2.78 23.28
CA THR A 230 2.48 -2.90 22.49
C THR A 230 2.70 -3.36 21.05
N ASN A 231 3.89 -3.15 20.49
CA ASN A 231 4.27 -3.52 19.13
C ASN A 231 4.97 -4.90 19.04
N GLU A 232 5.25 -5.53 20.20
CA GLU A 232 5.86 -6.87 20.32
C GLU A 232 4.80 -7.96 20.45
#